data_AF-A0A3N5EQB3-F1
#
_entry.id   AF-A0A3N5EQB3-F1
#
_cell.length_a   1.000
_cell.length_b   1.000
_cell.length_c   1.000
_cell.angle_alpha   90.00
_cell.angle_beta   90.00
_cell.angle_gamma   90.00
#
_symmetry.space_group_name_H-M   'P 1'
#
loop_
_entity.id
_entity.type
_entity.pdbx_description
1 polymer ?
#
loop_
_entity_poly.entity_id
_entity_poly.type
_entity_poly.pdbx_seq_one_letter_code
_entity_poly.pdbx_strand_id
1 'polypeptide(L)'
;MIEDYVTWRMHIRWAKLKKSWKAAPQIDVEFSNSMIEALFRSLKHRWLFIFSLTTFESVCRAVDEYLTDHNNRIPHYALGGAVPLEVFSGTWTQESQLLLAEASATATFQRIEFNRTQKCGLCPA
;
A
#
# COMPACT_ATOMS: atom_id res chain seq x y z
N MET A 1 27.55 -8.33 -18.96
CA MET A 1 26.14 -7.93 -19.11
C MET A 1 25.43 -7.90 -17.75
N ILE A 2 26.05 -7.26 -16.75
CA ILE A 2 25.49 -7.00 -15.41
C ILE A 2 26.11 -5.68 -14.95
N GLU A 3 25.82 -4.57 -15.63
CA GLU A 3 26.33 -3.24 -15.21
C GLU A 3 25.31 -2.09 -15.32
N ASP A 4 24.06 -2.33 -15.72
CA ASP A 4 23.12 -1.24 -16.02
C ASP A 4 21.94 -1.07 -15.05
N TYR A 5 22.03 -1.60 -13.82
CA TYR A 5 20.94 -1.49 -12.82
C TYR A 5 21.27 -0.63 -11.59
N VAL A 6 22.41 0.08 -11.57
CA VAL A 6 22.82 0.94 -10.43
C VAL A 6 22.72 2.44 -10.73
N THR A 7 21.92 2.83 -11.73
CA THR A 7 21.66 4.24 -12.05
C THR A 7 20.19 4.60 -12.08
N TRP A 8 19.41 4.17 -11.08
CA TRP A 8 18.26 4.96 -10.61
C TRP A 8 18.73 6.06 -9.65
N ARG A 9 19.72 6.83 -10.11
CA ARG A 9 20.01 8.14 -9.55
C ARG A 9 18.93 9.05 -10.09
N MET A 10 18.02 9.46 -9.20
CA MET A 10 17.13 10.60 -9.33
C MET A 10 17.42 11.46 -10.56
N HIS A 11 16.66 11.27 -11.64
CA HIS A 11 16.48 12.29 -12.68
C HIS A 11 15.54 13.42 -12.17
N ILE A 12 15.55 13.70 -10.86
CA ILE A 12 15.23 15.02 -10.35
C ILE A 12 16.52 15.79 -10.41
N ARG A 13 16.65 16.57 -11.47
CA ARG A 13 17.75 17.48 -11.76
C ARG A 13 17.91 18.47 -10.60
N TRP A 14 18.65 18.11 -9.56
CA TRP A 14 19.12 19.03 -8.53
C TRP A 14 20.24 19.90 -9.12
N ALA A 15 19.85 20.74 -10.08
CA ALA A 15 20.63 21.89 -10.47
C ALA A 15 20.59 22.89 -9.31
N LYS A 16 21.59 22.80 -8.44
CA LYS A 16 22.30 23.93 -7.84
C LYS A 16 21.41 25.16 -7.56
N LEU A 17 20.54 25.09 -6.55
CA LEU A 17 19.84 26.26 -6.03
C LEU A 17 19.98 26.34 -4.51
N LYS A 18 21.04 27.02 -4.06
CA LYS A 18 20.98 27.79 -2.81
C LYS A 18 20.02 28.95 -3.08
N LYS A 19 18.71 28.74 -2.91
CA LYS A 19 17.72 29.81 -3.04
C LYS A 19 16.81 29.79 -1.82
N SER A 20 16.70 30.94 -1.16
CA SER A 20 15.94 31.13 0.07
C SER A 20 14.48 30.73 -0.12
N TRP A 21 13.89 30.19 0.94
CA TRP A 21 12.48 29.79 1.04
C TRP A 21 11.55 31.01 1.00
N LYS A 22 11.43 31.65 -0.16
CA LYS A 22 10.31 32.56 -0.45
C LYS A 22 9.52 31.96 -1.60
N ALA A 23 8.30 31.53 -1.26
CA ALA A 23 7.20 31.13 -2.14
C ALA A 23 7.65 30.62 -3.52
N ALA A 24 8.01 29.35 -3.60
CA ALA A 24 8.13 28.69 -4.90
C ALA A 24 6.73 28.69 -5.57
N PRO A 25 6.61 29.06 -6.85
CA PRO A 25 5.34 28.94 -7.57
C PRO A 25 4.89 27.48 -7.51
N GLN A 26 3.59 27.25 -7.30
CA GLN A 26 3.02 25.91 -7.38
C GLN A 26 3.26 25.40 -8.80
N ILE A 27 4.28 24.56 -8.94
CA ILE A 27 4.55 23.87 -10.20
C ILE A 27 3.43 22.84 -10.29
N ASP A 28 2.52 23.02 -11.24
CA ASP A 28 1.45 22.05 -11.48
C ASP A 28 2.13 20.77 -11.98
N VAL A 29 2.23 19.77 -11.10
CA VAL A 29 2.85 18.50 -11.45
C VAL A 29 1.75 17.64 -12.07
N GLU A 30 1.83 17.39 -13.38
CA GLU A 30 0.85 16.57 -14.12
C GLU A 30 0.67 15.17 -13.50
N PHE A 31 1.70 14.64 -12.82
CA PHE A 31 1.66 13.35 -12.15
C PHE A 31 2.26 13.42 -10.74
N SER A 32 1.50 12.99 -9.73
CA SER A 32 1.99 12.91 -8.36
C SER A 32 2.84 11.66 -8.14
N ASN A 33 4.06 11.82 -7.61
CA ASN A 33 4.88 10.71 -7.13
C ASN A 33 4.32 10.02 -5.86
N SER A 34 3.23 10.52 -5.30
CA SER A 34 2.66 10.02 -4.04
C SER A 34 2.29 8.53 -4.08
N MET A 35 1.81 8.01 -5.22
CA MET A 35 1.42 6.60 -5.36
C MET A 35 2.65 5.67 -5.26
N ILE A 36 3.72 6.00 -5.98
CA ILE A 36 4.95 5.19 -5.96
C ILE A 36 5.68 5.33 -4.62
N GLU A 37 5.65 6.52 -4.00
CA GLU A 37 6.18 6.72 -2.65
C GLU A 37 5.42 5.90 -1.61
N ALA A 38 4.09 5.81 -1.73
CA ALA A 38 3.29 4.98 -0.85
C ALA A 38 3.63 3.48 -1.01
N LEU A 39 3.84 3.00 -2.25
CA LEU A 39 4.29 1.63 -2.51
C LEU A 39 5.63 1.35 -1.82
N PHE A 40 6.66 2.17 -2.06
CA PHE A 40 7.98 1.94 -1.48
C PHE A 40 7.99 2.07 0.05
N ARG A 41 7.23 3.01 0.62
CA ARG A 41 7.04 3.11 2.06
C ARG A 41 6.46 1.82 2.64
N SER A 42 5.48 1.26 1.94
CA SER A 42 4.80 0.02 2.34
C SER A 42 5.72 -1.19 2.27
N LEU A 43 6.40 -1.38 1.14
CA LEU A 43 7.41 -2.43 0.95
C LEU A 43 8.46 -2.40 2.07
N LYS A 44 9.03 -1.22 2.33
CA LYS A 44 10.11 -1.08 3.32
C LYS A 44 9.63 -1.34 4.74
N HIS A 45 8.60 -0.61 5.19
CA HIS A 45 8.21 -0.59 6.60
C HIS A 45 7.26 -1.72 7.00
N ARG A 46 6.45 -2.25 6.07
CA ARG A 46 5.50 -3.32 6.36
C ARG A 46 5.99 -4.70 5.96
N TRP A 47 7.08 -4.80 5.20
CA TRP A 47 7.61 -6.08 4.73
C TRP A 47 9.08 -6.25 5.09
N LEU A 48 9.98 -5.52 4.41
CA LEU A 48 11.41 -5.78 4.48
C LEU A 48 11.99 -5.63 5.89
N PHE A 49 11.48 -4.68 6.68
CA PHE A 49 11.97 -4.42 8.03
C PHE A 49 11.56 -5.48 9.07
N ILE A 50 10.64 -6.38 8.73
CA ILE A 50 10.20 -7.47 9.62
C ILE A 50 11.16 -8.67 9.50
N PHE A 51 11.84 -8.82 8.37
CA PHE A 51 12.70 -9.96 8.08
C PHE A 51 14.17 -9.66 8.35
N SER A 52 14.91 -10.67 8.82
CA SER A 52 16.37 -10.63 8.86
C SER A 52 16.91 -10.98 7.48
N LEU A 53 17.14 -9.96 6.66
CA LEU A 53 17.63 -10.08 5.28
C LEU A 53 19.15 -9.95 5.26
N THR A 54 19.86 -11.08 5.21
CA THR A 54 21.34 -11.13 5.32
C THR A 54 22.04 -11.24 3.96
N THR A 55 21.32 -11.60 2.90
CA THR A 55 21.86 -11.77 1.56
C THR A 55 21.04 -11.01 0.52
N PHE A 56 21.68 -10.63 -0.59
CA PHE A 56 20.98 -9.98 -1.71
C PHE A 56 19.82 -10.83 -2.24
N GLU A 57 20.02 -12.14 -2.39
CA GLU A 57 18.98 -13.09 -2.82
C GLU A 57 17.77 -13.08 -1.87
N SER A 58 17.99 -13.01 -0.55
CA SER A 58 16.90 -12.94 0.42
C SER A 58 16.07 -11.66 0.26
N VAL A 59 16.72 -10.53 -0.11
CA VAL A 59 16.04 -9.28 -0.40
C VAL A 59 15.22 -9.40 -1.67
N CYS A 60 15.79 -9.92 -2.76
CA CYS A 60 15.08 -10.12 -4.02
C CYS A 60 13.82 -10.97 -3.81
N ARG A 61 13.96 -12.12 -3.14
CA ARG A 61 12.82 -12.98 -2.83
C ARG A 61 11.75 -12.25 -2.00
N ALA A 62 12.15 -11.53 -0.95
CA ALA A 62 11.19 -10.80 -0.12
C ALA A 62 10.46 -9.69 -0.90
N VAL A 63 11.13 -9.04 -1.85
CA VAL A 63 10.52 -8.05 -2.74
C VAL A 63 9.54 -8.72 -3.71
N ASP A 64 9.91 -9.84 -4.32
CA ASP A 64 9.04 -10.58 -5.26
C ASP A 64 7.78 -11.10 -4.56
N GLU A 65 7.94 -11.64 -3.36
CA GLU A 65 6.83 -12.06 -2.50
C GLU A 65 5.92 -10.88 -2.17
N TYR A 66 6.49 -9.75 -1.76
CA TYR A 66 5.71 -8.54 -1.47
C TYR A 66 4.92 -8.05 -2.69
N LEU A 67 5.55 -7.96 -3.87
CA LEU A 67 4.89 -7.48 -5.08
C LEU A 67 3.78 -8.44 -5.53
N THR A 68 4.01 -9.74 -5.37
CA THR A 68 3.00 -10.77 -5.62
C THR A 68 1.80 -10.58 -4.70
N ASP A 69 2.03 -10.43 -3.40
CA ASP A 69 0.94 -10.24 -2.42
C ASP A 69 0.25 -8.88 -2.58
N HIS A 70 1.03 -7.82 -2.85
CA HIS A 70 0.50 -6.48 -3.09
C HIS A 70 -0.49 -6.46 -4.24
N ASN A 71 -0.15 -7.10 -5.36
CA ASN A 71 -1.00 -7.09 -6.56
C ASN A 71 -2.20 -8.04 -6.46
N ASN A 72 -2.05 -9.17 -5.75
CA ASN A 72 -3.01 -10.27 -5.83
C ASN A 72 -3.82 -10.52 -4.54
N ARG A 73 -3.37 -10.01 -3.38
CA ARG A 73 -3.92 -10.40 -2.07
C ARG A 73 -4.22 -9.23 -1.14
N ILE A 74 -3.53 -8.11 -1.27
CA ILE A 74 -3.68 -6.98 -0.34
C ILE A 74 -4.75 -6.01 -0.89
N PRO A 75 -5.93 -5.94 -0.28
CA PRO A 75 -6.97 -5.00 -0.69
C PRO A 75 -6.58 -3.56 -0.34
N HIS A 76 -6.90 -2.62 -1.23
CA HIS A 76 -6.62 -1.20 -1.02
C HIS A 76 -7.91 -0.39 -0.89
N TYR A 77 -8.01 0.39 0.19
CA TYR A 77 -9.16 1.28 0.42
C TYR A 77 -9.36 2.30 -0.72
N ALA A 78 -8.28 2.86 -1.26
CA ALA A 78 -8.35 3.78 -2.40
C ALA A 78 -8.89 3.13 -3.68
N LEU A 79 -8.89 1.80 -3.75
CA LEU A 79 -9.45 0.99 -4.83
C LEU A 79 -10.83 0.41 -4.48
N GLY A 80 -11.50 0.95 -3.46
CA GLY A 80 -12.81 0.44 -3.02
C GLY A 80 -12.75 -0.95 -2.39
N GLY A 81 -11.58 -1.37 -1.89
CA GLY A 81 -11.37 -2.70 -1.31
C GLY A 81 -10.87 -3.76 -2.29
N ALA A 82 -10.67 -3.41 -3.56
CA ALA A 82 -10.07 -4.30 -4.56
C ALA A 82 -8.57 -4.49 -4.34
N VAL A 83 -8.01 -5.58 -4.89
CA VAL A 83 -6.55 -5.70 -5.09
C VAL A 83 -6.14 -5.01 -6.40
N PRO A 84 -4.89 -4.55 -6.54
CA PRO A 84 -4.44 -3.80 -7.72
C PRO A 84 -4.65 -4.55 -9.04
N LEU A 85 -4.43 -5.88 -9.05
CA LEU A 85 -4.61 -6.68 -10.26
C LEU A 85 -6.08 -6.69 -10.72
N GLU A 86 -7.05 -6.72 -9.82
CA GLU A 86 -8.47 -6.75 -10.19
C GLU A 86 -8.91 -5.45 -10.87
N VAL A 87 -8.39 -4.32 -10.39
CA VAL A 87 -8.66 -3.01 -11.00
C VAL A 87 -7.95 -2.91 -12.35
N PHE A 88 -6.68 -3.33 -12.42
CA PHE A 88 -5.90 -3.29 -13.65
C PHE A 88 -6.50 -4.19 -14.76
N SER A 89 -6.97 -5.38 -14.38
CA SER A 89 -7.60 -6.34 -15.31
C SER A 89 -9.09 -6.07 -15.57
N GLY A 90 -9.70 -5.12 -14.86
CA GLY A 90 -11.12 -4.79 -14.99
C GLY A 90 -12.07 -5.85 -14.41
N THR A 91 -11.57 -6.77 -13.59
CA THR A 91 -12.40 -7.81 -12.94
C THR A 91 -13.08 -7.32 -11.67
N TRP A 92 -12.66 -6.17 -11.12
CA TRP A 92 -13.36 -5.50 -10.01
C TRP A 92 -14.65 -4.83 -10.50
N THR A 93 -15.75 -5.59 -10.49
CA THR A 93 -17.05 -5.13 -11.01
C THR A 93 -17.90 -4.44 -9.95
N GLN A 94 -19.00 -3.79 -10.39
CA GLN A 94 -20.01 -3.24 -9.49
C GLN A 94 -20.67 -4.34 -8.63
N GLU A 95 -20.86 -5.53 -9.18
CA GLU A 95 -21.37 -6.68 -8.43
C GLU A 95 -20.43 -7.06 -7.28
N SER A 96 -19.12 -7.15 -7.55
CA SER A 96 -18.10 -7.42 -6.52
C SER A 96 -18.14 -6.39 -5.38
N GLN A 97 -18.36 -5.11 -5.71
CA GLN A 97 -18.48 -4.03 -4.73
C GLN A 97 -19.74 -4.17 -3.86
N LEU A 98 -20.88 -4.53 -4.46
CA LEU A 98 -22.13 -4.74 -3.74
C LEU A 98 -22.02 -5.93 -2.78
N LEU A 99 -21.44 -7.04 -3.23
CA LEU A 99 -21.19 -8.22 -2.41
C LEU A 99 -20.29 -7.89 -1.21
N LEU A 100 -19.22 -7.12 -1.42
CA LEU A 100 -18.34 -6.67 -0.34
C LEU A 100 -19.08 -5.78 0.67
N ALA A 101 -19.94 -4.88 0.20
CA ALA A 101 -20.72 -4.00 1.06
C ALA A 101 -21.72 -4.78 1.93
N GLU A 102 -22.42 -5.75 1.34
CA GLU A 102 -23.35 -6.65 2.06
C GLU A 102 -22.60 -7.51 3.10
N ALA A 103 -21.48 -8.10 2.71
CA ALA A 103 -20.65 -8.89 3.61
C ALA A 103 -20.12 -8.04 4.78
N SER A 104 -19.71 -6.79 4.51
CA SER A 104 -19.23 -5.85 5.53
C SER A 104 -20.33 -5.43 6.52
N ALA A 105 -21.56 -5.21 6.03
CA ALA A 105 -22.72 -4.91 6.86
C ALA A 105 -23.05 -6.10 7.77
N THR A 106 -23.06 -7.31 7.19
CA THR A 106 -23.30 -8.57 7.92
C THR A 106 -22.24 -8.79 9.01
N ALA A 107 -20.96 -8.67 8.67
CA ALA A 107 -19.85 -8.82 9.62
C ALA A 107 -19.92 -7.80 10.75
N THR A 108 -20.34 -6.57 10.46
CA THR A 108 -20.55 -5.53 11.47
C THR A 108 -21.65 -5.92 12.46
N PHE A 109 -22.80 -6.37 11.95
CA PHE A 109 -23.91 -6.84 12.79
C PHE A 109 -23.47 -8.01 13.67
N GLN A 110 -22.82 -9.02 13.09
CA GLN A 110 -22.32 -10.18 13.81
C GLN A 110 -21.32 -9.81 14.91
N ARG A 111 -20.40 -8.88 14.64
CA ARG A 111 -19.44 -8.39 15.65
C ARG A 111 -20.15 -7.69 16.80
N ILE A 112 -21.17 -6.87 16.53
CA ILE A 112 -21.94 -6.19 17.58
C ILE A 112 -22.66 -7.21 18.46
N GLU A 113 -23.36 -8.17 17.86
CA GLU A 113 -24.06 -9.22 18.60
C GLU A 113 -23.10 -10.07 19.42
N PHE A 114 -21.98 -10.50 18.82
CA PHE A 114 -20.94 -11.22 19.54
C PHE A 114 -20.44 -10.41 20.74
N ASN A 115 -20.05 -9.14 20.53
CA ASN A 115 -19.54 -8.27 21.59
C ASN A 115 -20.57 -8.05 22.70
N ARG A 116 -21.88 -7.99 22.40
CA ARG A 116 -22.95 -7.89 23.41
C ARG A 116 -23.02 -9.12 24.31
N THR A 117 -22.72 -10.30 23.78
CA THR A 117 -22.71 -11.55 24.58
C THR A 117 -21.44 -11.70 25.42
N GLN A 118 -20.36 -11.00 25.06
CA GLN A 118 -19.12 -11.05 25.81
C GLN A 118 -19.22 -10.20 27.09
N LYS A 119 -19.06 -10.83 28.25
CA LYS A 119 -18.88 -10.12 29.51
C LYS A 119 -17.39 -9.94 29.79
N CYS A 120 -16.93 -8.71 29.67
CA CYS A 120 -15.64 -8.26 30.17
C CYS A 120 -15.64 -8.39 31.71
N GLY A 121 -14.91 -9.38 32.27
CA GLY A 121 -14.80 -9.58 33.72
C GLY A 121 -14.06 -8.46 34.49
N LEU A 122 -13.56 -7.45 33.76
CA LEU A 122 -12.85 -6.27 34.28
C LEU A 122 -13.70 -4.98 34.21
N CYS A 123 -14.89 -5.05 33.61
CA CYS A 123 -15.78 -3.90 33.47
C CYS A 123 -16.78 -3.94 34.62
N PRO A 124 -16.84 -2.91 35.50
CA PRO A 124 -17.87 -2.85 36.53
C PRO A 124 -19.26 -2.76 35.87
N ALA A 125 -20.25 -3.37 36.53
CA ALA A 125 -21.63 -3.45 36.08
C ALA A 125 -22.33 -2.08 36.04
#